data_AF-A0A2H3IE58-F1
#
_entry.id   AF-A0A2H3IE58-F1
#
_cell.length_a   1.000
_cell.length_b   1.000
_cell.length_c   1.000
_cell.angle_alpha   90.00
_cell.angle_beta   90.00
_cell.angle_gamma   90.00
#
_symmetry.space_group_name_H-M   'P 1'
#
loop_
_entity.id
_entity.type
_entity.pdbx_description
1 polymer ?
#
loop_
_entity_poly.entity_id
_entity_poly.type
_entity_poly.pdbx_seq_one_letter_code
_entity_poly.pdbx_strand_id
1 'polypeptide(L)'
;MESLTGYGLTNSNWESIRQYMIYRGKIQNCTGADNPIGLSTTTNRYRWYRPRNNEIEGFVCCEGCYEDLVSATNFQNRFILDENVVNHNNQASCDMCVPFVKKCLLEHAPSQNWPTFLEWATARLKIPACKNLKGAVCSSTLWYMPHPPIHNILICGACFHDRADLTPLASNFSQVQVPPNRANEVWECANSTSVLAMAVAWAEACDKKNISIWQNAARTIPSLPPCTAEGIKNVTWYTIGGNPKFAICARCYIGLVQTFGMGGYFQQINGPTDGSAYICDLHPSIDRAHSYYAKFDEAIALQDFSIFTNFVARLSPLPVCPKDALIVNRSWYCGEEATICESCYEEAFRDTKLAPLLTHRQRPDECICDGYSARMRGLWNKACAQNNIQLFNVALRERMQVYQATVPRMHQILEIAKMRMQTQQTLFMSSIMLTGANNIASASSNYHPYQYGSAQLGWYDTSAGAQGAAQFQQALSMNVAPTGDMAEMSQLAAIWKQYE
;
A
#
# COMPACT_ATOMS: atom_id res chain seq x y z
N MET A 1 26.12 6.64 3.85
CA MET A 1 27.40 6.77 4.59
C MET A 1 28.53 6.04 3.88
N GLU A 2 28.31 4.85 3.31
CA GLU A 2 29.36 4.06 2.64
C GLU A 2 29.95 4.72 1.37
N SER A 3 29.14 5.39 0.54
CA SER A 3 29.66 6.25 -0.57
C SER A 3 30.47 7.44 -0.07
N LEU A 4 30.02 8.07 1.02
CA LEU A 4 30.70 9.20 1.66
C LEU A 4 32.03 8.78 2.29
N THR A 5 32.15 7.54 2.78
CA THR A 5 33.43 7.01 3.26
C THR A 5 34.39 6.71 2.11
N GLY A 6 33.90 6.22 0.95
CA GLY A 6 34.72 6.01 -0.25
C GLY A 6 35.22 7.31 -0.91
N TYR A 7 34.39 8.36 -0.93
CA TYR A 7 34.74 9.68 -1.52
C TYR A 7 35.35 10.67 -0.52
N GLY A 8 35.16 10.50 0.79
CA GLY A 8 35.40 11.54 1.79
C GLY A 8 36.27 11.17 3.00
N LEU A 9 36.41 9.90 3.39
CA LEU A 9 37.30 9.53 4.50
C LEU A 9 38.74 9.24 4.08
N THR A 10 39.00 8.97 2.80
CA THR A 10 40.36 8.83 2.27
C THR A 10 41.07 10.17 2.12
N ASN A 11 40.34 11.26 1.85
CA ASN A 11 40.91 12.58 1.55
C ASN A 11 40.70 13.65 2.64
N SER A 12 39.97 13.35 3.73
CA SER A 12 39.75 14.27 4.87
C SER A 12 39.42 15.72 4.49
N ASN A 13 38.74 15.96 3.37
CA ASN A 13 38.44 17.29 2.85
C ASN A 13 36.94 17.44 2.59
N TRP A 14 36.32 18.39 3.28
CA TRP A 14 34.91 18.74 3.15
C TRP A 14 34.50 19.12 1.73
N GLU A 15 35.40 19.72 0.94
CA GLU A 15 35.08 20.14 -0.43
C GLU A 15 34.81 18.94 -1.35
N SER A 16 35.55 17.83 -1.19
CA SER A 16 35.30 16.60 -1.97
C SER A 16 33.92 16.00 -1.69
N ILE A 17 33.51 16.02 -0.42
CA ILE A 17 32.17 15.58 0.00
C ILE A 17 31.11 16.50 -0.59
N ARG A 18 31.29 17.82 -0.48
CA ARG A 18 30.36 18.81 -1.05
C ARG A 18 30.21 18.67 -2.56
N GLN A 19 31.30 18.50 -3.29
CA GLN A 19 31.28 18.29 -4.74
C GLN A 19 30.56 17.00 -5.12
N TYR A 20 30.78 15.91 -4.39
CA TYR A 20 30.04 14.66 -4.57
C TYR A 20 28.54 14.88 -4.33
N MET A 21 28.13 15.56 -3.25
CA MET A 21 26.72 15.85 -2.98
C MET A 21 26.06 16.67 -4.10
N ILE A 22 26.75 17.69 -4.63
CA ILE A 22 26.28 18.48 -5.76
C ILE A 22 26.15 17.62 -7.02
N TYR A 23 27.15 16.78 -7.31
CA TYR A 23 27.12 15.87 -8.46
C TYR A 23 25.99 14.85 -8.34
N ARG A 24 25.90 14.16 -7.19
CA ARG A 24 24.90 13.13 -6.92
C ARG A 24 23.47 13.68 -6.95
N GLY A 25 23.27 14.95 -6.56
CA GLY A 25 21.99 15.65 -6.67
C GLY A 25 21.50 15.86 -8.11
N LYS A 26 22.38 15.73 -9.12
CA LYS A 26 22.03 15.76 -10.55
C LYS A 26 21.61 14.39 -11.09
N ILE A 27 21.88 13.32 -10.33
CA ILE A 27 21.65 11.93 -10.73
C ILE A 27 20.33 11.45 -10.14
N GLN A 28 19.55 10.75 -10.94
CA GLN A 28 18.28 10.22 -10.47
C GLN A 28 18.50 9.07 -9.48
N ASN A 29 17.72 9.07 -8.39
CA ASN A 29 17.76 7.98 -7.42
C ASN A 29 17.27 6.67 -8.05
N CYS A 30 17.79 5.55 -7.52
CA CYS A 30 17.29 4.24 -7.87
C CYS A 30 15.79 4.14 -7.57
N THR A 31 15.01 3.61 -8.52
CA THR A 31 13.56 3.41 -8.38
C THR A 31 13.21 2.14 -7.60
N GLY A 32 14.22 1.29 -7.30
CA GLY A 32 14.06 0.01 -6.63
C GLY A 32 13.69 -1.13 -7.57
N ALA A 33 13.58 -2.34 -7.02
CA ALA A 33 13.33 -3.56 -7.79
C ALA A 33 11.89 -3.62 -8.36
N ASP A 34 10.99 -2.83 -7.77
CA ASP A 34 9.55 -2.93 -7.96
C ASP A 34 8.98 -1.91 -8.95
N ASN A 35 9.80 -0.94 -9.36
CA ASN A 35 9.41 0.14 -10.26
C ASN A 35 10.30 0.10 -11.50
N PRO A 36 10.01 -0.81 -12.45
CA PRO A 36 10.76 -0.90 -13.69
C PRO A 36 10.66 0.41 -14.48
N ILE A 37 11.76 0.80 -15.09
CA ILE A 37 11.85 2.01 -15.91
C ILE A 37 11.76 1.61 -17.38
N GLY A 38 10.86 2.27 -18.12
CA GLY A 38 10.76 2.14 -19.57
C GLY A 38 12.01 2.67 -20.28
N LEU A 39 12.60 1.85 -21.14
CA LEU A 39 13.75 2.13 -21.98
C LEU A 39 13.28 2.79 -23.29
N SER A 40 12.73 4.00 -23.21
CA SER A 40 12.34 4.80 -24.40
C SER A 40 13.46 5.77 -24.80
N THR A 41 13.60 6.01 -26.11
CA THR A 41 14.57 6.94 -26.72
C THR A 41 14.38 8.40 -26.32
N THR A 42 13.25 8.76 -25.69
CA THR A 42 12.97 10.11 -25.17
C THR A 42 13.24 10.26 -23.66
N THR A 43 13.47 9.17 -22.93
CA THR A 43 13.82 9.15 -21.49
C THR A 43 15.32 9.03 -21.27
N ASN A 44 16.10 9.88 -21.95
CA ASN A 44 17.57 9.96 -21.94
C ASN A 44 18.22 10.33 -20.57
N ARG A 45 17.52 10.10 -19.44
CA ARG A 45 17.98 10.50 -18.09
C ARG A 45 18.45 9.35 -17.20
N TYR A 46 18.23 8.10 -17.59
CA TYR A 46 18.70 6.95 -16.81
C TYR A 46 19.84 6.25 -17.53
N ARG A 47 21.04 6.35 -16.95
CA ARG A 47 22.20 5.56 -17.38
C ARG A 47 22.24 4.25 -16.61
N TRP A 48 22.72 3.21 -17.29
CA TRP A 48 22.79 1.86 -16.76
C TRP A 48 24.19 1.31 -16.93
N TYR A 49 24.64 0.54 -15.96
CA TYR A 49 25.94 -0.09 -15.90
C TYR A 49 25.76 -1.60 -15.81
N ARG A 50 26.70 -2.35 -16.37
CA ARG A 50 26.76 -3.81 -16.22
C ARG A 50 28.20 -4.29 -16.04
N PRO A 51 28.41 -5.49 -15.46
CA PRO A 51 29.69 -6.17 -15.50
C PRO A 51 30.24 -6.25 -16.94
N ARG A 52 31.54 -6.03 -17.08
CA ARG A 52 32.26 -6.24 -18.35
C ARG A 52 31.97 -7.64 -18.87
N ASN A 53 31.98 -7.78 -20.19
CA ASN A 53 31.76 -9.07 -20.86
C ASN A 53 30.44 -9.78 -20.51
N ASN A 54 29.46 -9.08 -19.90
CA ASN A 54 28.20 -9.68 -19.46
C ASN A 54 28.42 -10.88 -18.49
N GLU A 55 29.39 -10.75 -17.58
CA GLU A 55 29.76 -11.80 -16.61
C GLU A 55 28.60 -12.24 -15.68
N ILE A 56 27.57 -11.40 -15.51
CA ILE A 56 26.28 -11.77 -14.94
C ILE A 56 25.22 -11.50 -16.01
N GLU A 57 24.60 -12.56 -16.52
CA GLU A 57 23.62 -12.46 -17.60
C GLU A 57 22.42 -11.61 -17.20
N GLY A 58 22.12 -10.58 -18.01
CA GLY A 58 20.95 -9.71 -17.83
C GLY A 58 21.08 -8.68 -16.71
N PHE A 59 22.22 -8.67 -16.00
CA PHE A 59 22.45 -7.78 -14.87
C PHE A 59 22.49 -6.31 -15.29
N VAL A 60 21.75 -5.47 -14.59
CA VAL A 60 21.76 -4.01 -14.78
C VAL A 60 21.84 -3.26 -13.45
N CYS A 61 22.71 -2.25 -13.40
CA CYS A 61 22.87 -1.34 -12.28
C CYS A 61 22.54 0.08 -12.74
N CYS A 62 21.55 0.73 -12.15
CA CYS A 62 21.28 2.12 -12.46
C CYS A 62 22.45 3.02 -12.00
N GLU A 63 22.59 4.17 -12.65
CA GLU A 63 23.61 5.17 -12.34
C GLU A 63 23.64 5.57 -10.86
N GLY A 64 22.47 5.75 -10.24
CA GLY A 64 22.40 6.07 -8.81
C GLY A 64 23.07 4.99 -7.95
N CYS A 65 22.78 3.71 -8.18
CA CYS A 65 23.43 2.62 -7.44
C CYS A 65 24.91 2.46 -7.81
N TYR A 66 25.29 2.77 -9.05
CA TYR A 66 26.71 2.76 -9.44
C TYR A 66 27.48 3.82 -8.65
N GLU A 67 26.98 5.05 -8.59
CA GLU A 67 27.64 6.18 -7.92
C GLU A 67 27.55 6.11 -6.39
N ASP A 68 26.52 5.47 -5.86
CA ASP A 68 26.33 5.30 -4.41
C ASP A 68 27.09 4.10 -3.83
N LEU A 69 27.46 3.12 -4.67
CA LEU A 69 28.05 1.86 -4.20
C LEU A 69 29.26 1.46 -5.01
N VAL A 70 29.09 1.20 -6.30
CA VAL A 70 30.11 0.57 -7.15
C VAL A 70 31.34 1.45 -7.32
N SER A 71 31.17 2.74 -7.60
CA SER A 71 32.26 3.70 -7.79
C SER A 71 33.10 3.90 -6.52
N ALA A 72 32.53 3.62 -5.36
CA ALA A 72 33.23 3.65 -4.07
C ALA A 72 34.03 2.37 -3.78
N THR A 73 34.05 1.39 -4.69
CA THR A 73 34.76 0.11 -4.52
C THR A 73 35.87 -0.09 -5.54
N ASN A 74 36.80 -1.00 -5.22
CA ASN A 74 37.83 -1.46 -6.16
C ASN A 74 37.27 -2.23 -7.37
N PHE A 75 35.96 -2.51 -7.40
CA PHE A 75 35.29 -3.12 -8.54
C PHE A 75 34.77 -2.12 -9.57
N GLN A 76 34.90 -0.80 -9.36
CA GLN A 76 34.40 0.21 -10.32
C GLN A 76 34.79 -0.07 -11.77
N ASN A 77 36.05 -0.46 -12.00
CA ASN A 77 36.59 -0.70 -13.35
C ASN A 77 36.06 -1.98 -13.99
N ARG A 78 35.40 -2.85 -13.23
CA ARG A 78 34.73 -4.07 -13.73
C ARG A 78 33.35 -3.79 -14.30
N PHE A 79 32.81 -2.60 -14.09
CA PHE A 79 31.55 -2.17 -14.66
C PHE A 79 31.79 -1.25 -15.85
N ILE A 80 30.88 -1.32 -16.83
CA ILE A 80 30.86 -0.44 -18.00
C ILE A 80 29.48 0.14 -18.19
N LEU A 81 29.41 1.35 -18.74
CA LEU A 81 28.17 1.94 -19.20
C LEU A 81 27.58 1.05 -20.30
N ASP A 82 26.30 0.71 -20.17
CA ASP A 82 25.54 -0.01 -21.18
C ASP A 82 24.60 0.95 -21.91
N GLU A 83 24.96 1.26 -23.16
CA GLU A 83 24.18 2.12 -24.04
C GLU A 83 23.01 1.35 -24.70
N ASN A 84 23.02 0.03 -24.64
CA ASN A 84 22.08 -0.85 -25.31
C ASN A 84 21.41 -1.81 -24.32
N VAL A 85 20.96 -1.30 -23.16
CA VAL A 85 20.19 -2.13 -22.23
C VAL A 85 18.96 -2.65 -22.94
N VAL A 86 18.94 -3.95 -23.23
CA VAL A 86 17.77 -4.65 -23.75
C VAL A 86 17.35 -5.62 -22.66
N ASN A 87 16.49 -5.17 -21.76
CA ASN A 87 15.78 -6.08 -20.87
C ASN A 87 14.30 -6.19 -21.30
N HIS A 88 13.86 -7.45 -21.28
CA HIS A 88 12.54 -8.00 -21.55
C HIS A 88 11.41 -6.94 -21.50
N ASN A 89 10.88 -6.57 -22.67
CA ASN A 89 9.79 -5.59 -22.88
C ASN A 89 10.16 -4.10 -22.76
N ASN A 90 11.39 -3.70 -23.12
CA ASN A 90 11.87 -2.31 -23.00
C ASN A 90 11.73 -1.76 -21.58
N GLN A 91 11.96 -2.59 -20.56
CA GLN A 91 11.91 -2.17 -19.16
C GLN A 91 13.07 -2.77 -18.36
N ALA A 92 13.62 -1.99 -17.42
CA ALA A 92 14.70 -2.44 -16.56
C ALA A 92 14.47 -2.06 -15.08
N SER A 93 14.79 -2.98 -14.18
CA SER A 93 14.85 -2.77 -12.73
C SER A 93 16.29 -2.99 -12.27
N CYS A 94 16.79 -2.15 -11.36
CA CYS A 94 18.19 -2.20 -10.93
C CYS A 94 18.48 -3.44 -10.06
N ASP A 95 19.32 -4.36 -10.52
CA ASP A 95 19.73 -5.55 -9.76
C ASP A 95 20.63 -5.21 -8.58
N MET A 96 21.47 -4.18 -8.72
CA MET A 96 22.28 -3.65 -7.63
C MET A 96 21.42 -3.08 -6.49
N CYS A 97 20.12 -2.85 -6.70
CA CYS A 97 19.24 -2.40 -5.62
C CYS A 97 18.85 -3.52 -4.65
N VAL A 98 19.03 -4.80 -5.04
CA VAL A 98 18.76 -5.99 -4.22
C VAL A 98 19.71 -6.00 -3.01
N PRO A 99 19.20 -6.05 -1.76
CA PRO A 99 20.03 -5.88 -0.56
C PRO A 99 21.19 -6.86 -0.46
N PHE A 100 21.00 -8.14 -0.79
CA PHE A 100 22.09 -9.11 -0.76
C PHE A 100 23.19 -8.81 -1.78
N VAL A 101 22.85 -8.36 -3.00
CA VAL A 101 23.83 -8.00 -4.03
C VAL A 101 24.72 -6.85 -3.55
N LYS A 102 24.12 -5.85 -2.88
CA LYS A 102 24.88 -4.75 -2.25
C LYS A 102 25.84 -5.26 -1.17
N LYS A 103 25.33 -6.06 -0.22
CA LYS A 103 26.16 -6.64 0.86
C LYS A 103 27.30 -7.47 0.29
N CYS A 104 27.01 -8.32 -0.68
CA CYS A 104 27.98 -9.16 -1.37
C CYS A 104 29.08 -8.34 -2.06
N LEU A 105 28.71 -7.25 -2.75
CA LEU A 105 29.67 -6.33 -3.36
C LEU A 105 30.62 -5.75 -2.29
N LEU A 106 30.05 -5.24 -1.19
CA LEU A 106 30.81 -4.59 -0.12
C LEU A 106 31.68 -5.55 0.67
N GLU A 107 31.23 -6.79 0.87
CA GLU A 107 31.99 -7.85 1.55
C GLU A 107 33.23 -8.26 0.75
N HIS A 108 33.10 -8.42 -0.57
CA HIS A 108 34.17 -8.99 -1.39
C HIS A 108 35.06 -7.95 -2.09
N ALA A 109 34.60 -6.72 -2.26
CA ALA A 109 35.40 -5.65 -2.88
C ALA A 109 36.74 -5.35 -2.18
N PRO A 110 36.85 -5.31 -0.83
CA PRO A 110 38.12 -5.05 -0.15
C PRO A 110 39.19 -6.11 -0.47
N SER A 111 38.78 -7.38 -0.52
CA SER A 111 39.63 -8.52 -0.90
C SER A 111 39.84 -8.68 -2.41
N GLN A 112 39.22 -7.83 -3.23
CA GLN A 112 39.16 -7.94 -4.70
C GLN A 112 38.69 -9.32 -5.20
N ASN A 113 37.84 -10.01 -4.44
CA ASN A 113 37.34 -11.34 -4.79
C ASN A 113 36.14 -11.24 -5.75
N TRP A 114 36.43 -10.85 -7.00
CA TRP A 114 35.45 -10.71 -8.06
C TRP A 114 34.70 -12.02 -8.40
N PRO A 115 35.37 -13.20 -8.48
CA PRO A 115 34.67 -14.45 -8.78
C PRO A 115 33.58 -14.80 -7.78
N THR A 116 33.83 -14.63 -6.48
CA THR A 116 32.81 -14.91 -5.45
C THR A 116 31.65 -13.92 -5.53
N PHE A 117 31.91 -12.63 -5.81
CA PHE A 117 30.83 -11.67 -6.06
C PHE A 117 29.93 -12.11 -7.24
N LEU A 118 30.53 -12.49 -8.37
CA LEU A 118 29.78 -12.96 -9.55
C LEU A 118 28.91 -14.18 -9.23
N GLU A 119 29.50 -15.18 -8.59
CA GLU A 119 28.82 -16.42 -8.21
C GLU A 119 27.61 -16.14 -7.32
N TRP A 120 27.81 -15.37 -6.26
CA TRP A 120 26.77 -15.14 -5.25
C TRP A 120 25.69 -14.16 -5.72
N ALA A 121 26.07 -13.11 -6.46
CA ALA A 121 25.09 -12.21 -7.08
C ALA A 121 24.21 -12.97 -8.07
N THR A 122 24.81 -13.81 -8.93
CA THR A 122 24.08 -14.67 -9.88
C THR A 122 23.15 -15.63 -9.16
N ALA A 123 23.62 -16.29 -8.10
CA ALA A 123 22.81 -17.21 -7.31
C ALA A 123 21.60 -16.49 -6.69
N ARG A 124 21.79 -15.31 -6.10
CA ARG A 124 20.71 -14.53 -5.52
C ARG A 124 19.69 -14.08 -6.54
N LEU A 125 20.10 -13.60 -7.72
CA LEU A 125 19.18 -13.10 -8.74
C LEU A 125 18.26 -14.20 -9.31
N LYS A 126 18.64 -15.48 -9.19
CA LYS A 126 17.78 -16.63 -9.51
C LYS A 126 16.71 -16.92 -8.44
N ILE A 127 16.83 -16.36 -7.23
CA ILE A 127 15.86 -16.58 -6.15
C ILE A 127 14.71 -15.56 -6.29
N PRO A 128 13.44 -16.02 -6.43
CA PRO A 128 12.29 -15.13 -6.55
C PRO A 128 12.13 -14.22 -5.33
N ALA A 129 11.69 -12.98 -5.54
CA ALA A 129 11.34 -12.06 -4.46
C ALA A 129 10.21 -12.64 -3.59
N CYS A 130 10.23 -12.38 -2.27
CA CYS A 130 9.28 -12.94 -1.32
C CYS A 130 7.80 -12.69 -1.71
N LYS A 131 7.48 -11.49 -2.18
CA LYS A 131 6.11 -11.13 -2.63
C LYS A 131 5.61 -11.98 -3.81
N ASN A 132 6.52 -12.52 -4.62
CA ASN A 132 6.18 -13.36 -5.78
C ASN A 132 5.95 -14.83 -5.38
N LEU A 133 6.15 -15.19 -4.11
CA LEU A 133 5.94 -16.56 -3.61
C LEU A 133 4.50 -16.84 -3.19
N LYS A 134 3.63 -15.81 -3.15
CA LYS A 134 2.23 -16.00 -2.75
C LYS A 134 1.52 -16.95 -3.73
N GLY A 135 1.13 -18.13 -3.25
CA GLY A 135 0.50 -19.17 -4.06
C GLY A 135 1.48 -19.98 -4.92
N ALA A 136 2.80 -19.71 -4.84
CA ALA A 136 3.81 -20.47 -5.55
C ALA A 136 4.12 -21.79 -4.84
N VAL A 137 4.56 -22.79 -5.60
CA VAL A 137 5.03 -24.07 -5.05
C VAL A 137 6.30 -23.86 -4.21
N CYS A 138 6.44 -24.57 -3.11
CA CYS A 138 7.55 -24.41 -2.16
C CYS A 138 8.92 -24.73 -2.80
N SER A 139 8.97 -25.58 -3.83
CA SER A 139 10.19 -25.88 -4.59
C SER A 139 10.71 -24.72 -5.47
N SER A 140 9.94 -23.64 -5.63
CA SER A 140 10.34 -22.46 -6.42
C SER A 140 11.40 -21.57 -5.72
N THR A 141 11.72 -21.84 -4.47
CA THR A 141 12.67 -21.06 -3.67
C THR A 141 13.40 -21.94 -2.65
N LEU A 142 14.33 -21.32 -1.92
CA LEU A 142 14.98 -21.93 -0.76
C LEU A 142 14.19 -21.59 0.50
N TRP A 143 14.25 -22.47 1.50
CA TRP A 143 13.59 -22.26 2.80
C TRP A 143 14.59 -22.39 3.93
N TYR A 144 14.42 -21.57 4.95
CA TYR A 144 15.26 -21.56 6.13
C TYR A 144 14.39 -21.60 7.39
N MET A 145 14.82 -22.38 8.37
CA MET A 145 14.18 -22.54 9.66
C MET A 145 15.07 -21.93 10.74
N PRO A 146 14.51 -21.22 11.74
CA PRO A 146 15.31 -20.66 12.82
C PRO A 146 15.84 -21.73 13.79
N HIS A 147 16.88 -21.37 14.54
CA HIS A 147 17.42 -22.13 15.65
C HIS A 147 17.20 -21.37 16.98
N PRO A 148 16.58 -22.01 18.01
CA PRO A 148 15.94 -23.33 17.95
C PRO A 148 14.72 -23.33 17.01
N PRO A 149 14.34 -24.50 16.44
CA PRO A 149 13.18 -24.62 15.56
C PRO A 149 11.89 -24.08 16.18
N ILE A 150 11.13 -23.31 15.39
CA ILE A 150 9.79 -22.85 15.74
C ILE A 150 8.79 -23.53 14.81
N HIS A 151 7.77 -24.16 15.38
CA HIS A 151 6.78 -24.93 14.62
C HIS A 151 6.06 -24.03 13.59
N ASN A 152 5.93 -24.54 12.37
CA ASN A 152 5.29 -23.86 11.23
C ASN A 152 5.88 -22.47 10.89
N ILE A 153 7.13 -22.21 11.24
CA ILE A 153 7.83 -20.98 10.87
C ILE A 153 8.97 -21.30 9.91
N LEU A 154 8.85 -20.74 8.70
CA LEU A 154 9.90 -20.77 7.67
C LEU A 154 10.06 -19.37 7.08
N ILE A 155 11.29 -19.04 6.70
CA ILE A 155 11.60 -17.85 5.92
C ILE A 155 12.10 -18.28 4.54
N CYS A 156 11.68 -17.57 3.49
CA CYS A 156 12.11 -17.87 2.13
C CYS A 156 13.55 -17.38 1.89
N GLY A 157 14.16 -17.88 0.81
CA GLY A 157 15.53 -17.54 0.43
C GLY A 157 15.73 -16.04 0.23
N ALA A 158 14.76 -15.34 -0.35
CA ALA A 158 14.85 -13.88 -0.50
C ALA A 158 14.95 -13.18 0.86
N CYS A 159 14.06 -13.48 1.81
CA CYS A 159 14.09 -12.87 3.15
C CYS A 159 15.37 -13.22 3.93
N PHE A 160 15.85 -14.47 3.82
CA PHE A 160 17.11 -14.89 4.44
C PHE A 160 18.30 -14.15 3.83
N HIS A 161 18.53 -14.27 2.52
CA HIS A 161 19.69 -13.68 1.86
C HIS A 161 19.69 -12.15 1.95
N ASP A 162 18.58 -11.50 1.68
CA ASP A 162 18.53 -10.03 1.66
C ASP A 162 18.77 -9.39 3.03
N ARG A 163 18.44 -10.08 4.13
CA ARG A 163 18.48 -9.47 5.47
C ARG A 163 19.42 -10.17 6.46
N ALA A 164 19.41 -11.49 6.55
CA ALA A 164 20.20 -12.24 7.54
C ALA A 164 21.55 -12.72 7.04
N ASP A 165 21.63 -13.14 5.77
CA ASP A 165 22.88 -13.64 5.20
C ASP A 165 23.96 -12.53 5.14
N LEU A 166 25.22 -12.91 5.29
CA LEU A 166 26.36 -11.99 5.49
C LEU A 166 26.20 -11.06 6.70
N THR A 167 25.49 -11.55 7.72
CA THR A 167 25.43 -10.92 9.04
C THR A 167 25.56 -12.00 10.12
N PRO A 168 25.82 -11.62 11.39
CA PRO A 168 25.81 -12.58 12.50
C PRO A 168 24.51 -13.36 12.65
N LEU A 169 23.39 -12.86 12.11
CA LEU A 169 22.09 -13.51 12.18
C LEU A 169 22.01 -14.82 11.40
N ALA A 170 22.81 -14.98 10.34
CA ALA A 170 22.80 -16.18 9.49
C ALA A 170 22.97 -17.48 10.28
N SER A 171 23.81 -17.44 11.33
CA SER A 171 24.08 -18.56 12.24
C SER A 171 22.85 -19.06 13.01
N ASN A 172 21.78 -18.26 13.08
CA ASN A 172 20.52 -18.63 13.75
C ASN A 172 19.56 -19.38 12.83
N PHE A 173 19.99 -19.78 11.64
CA PHE A 173 19.14 -20.43 10.66
C PHE A 173 19.81 -21.68 10.09
N SER A 174 18.97 -22.62 9.66
CA SER A 174 19.39 -23.79 8.91
C SER A 174 18.51 -23.92 7.68
N GLN A 175 19.14 -24.21 6.53
CA GLN A 175 18.40 -24.45 5.30
C GLN A 175 17.58 -25.74 5.42
N VAL A 176 16.32 -25.66 5.00
CA VAL A 176 15.39 -26.79 4.94
C VAL A 176 15.41 -27.38 3.54
N GLN A 177 15.61 -28.70 3.47
CA GLN A 177 15.45 -29.44 2.22
C GLN A 177 13.97 -29.73 2.00
N VAL A 178 13.43 -29.31 0.86
CA VAL A 178 12.05 -29.61 0.47
C VAL A 178 11.98 -31.08 0.08
N PRO A 179 11.20 -31.92 0.79
CA PRO A 179 11.06 -33.32 0.41
C PRO A 179 10.42 -33.45 -0.98
N PRO A 180 10.89 -34.34 -1.88
CA PRO A 180 10.35 -34.46 -3.24
C PRO A 180 8.84 -34.70 -3.30
N ASN A 181 8.29 -35.44 -2.32
CA ASN A 181 6.85 -35.71 -2.21
C ASN A 181 6.01 -34.47 -1.80
N ARG A 182 6.65 -33.40 -1.31
CA ARG A 182 6.01 -32.15 -0.89
C ARG A 182 6.32 -30.98 -1.83
N ALA A 183 7.06 -31.22 -2.91
CA ALA A 183 7.58 -30.17 -3.80
C ALA A 183 6.50 -29.27 -4.43
N ASN A 184 5.26 -29.78 -4.55
CA ASN A 184 4.11 -29.07 -5.11
C ASN A 184 3.22 -28.40 -4.05
N GLU A 185 3.55 -28.53 -2.76
CA GLU A 185 2.83 -27.81 -1.70
C GLU A 185 3.09 -26.30 -1.80
N VAL A 186 2.16 -25.51 -1.29
CA VAL A 186 2.32 -24.05 -1.14
C VAL A 186 2.72 -23.77 0.30
N TRP A 187 3.89 -23.18 0.49
CA TRP A 187 4.36 -22.71 1.79
C TRP A 187 4.38 -21.18 1.80
N GLU A 188 4.11 -20.57 2.95
CA GLU A 188 4.13 -19.11 3.11
C GLU A 188 5.35 -18.68 3.93
N CYS A 189 6.05 -17.66 3.46
CA CYS A 189 7.14 -17.05 4.23
C CYS A 189 6.56 -16.31 5.43
N ALA A 190 7.07 -16.61 6.62
CA ALA A 190 6.68 -15.93 7.86
C ALA A 190 6.88 -14.42 7.80
N ASN A 191 7.84 -13.94 7.00
CA ASN A 191 8.20 -12.53 6.83
C ASN A 191 7.60 -11.90 5.56
N SER A 192 6.59 -12.55 4.97
CA SER A 192 5.84 -11.99 3.86
C SER A 192 5.13 -10.68 4.27
N THR A 193 4.93 -9.78 3.32
CA THR A 193 4.18 -8.54 3.53
C THR A 193 2.69 -8.79 3.83
N SER A 194 2.16 -9.98 3.52
CA SER A 194 0.85 -10.44 3.99
C SER A 194 0.76 -10.55 5.51
N VAL A 195 1.90 -10.66 6.20
CA VAL A 195 2.01 -10.71 7.65
C VAL A 195 2.87 -9.53 8.13
N LEU A 196 2.34 -8.32 7.97
CA LEU A 196 3.03 -7.05 8.28
C LEU A 196 3.75 -7.06 9.65
N ALA A 197 3.08 -7.56 10.69
CA ALA A 197 3.64 -7.65 12.04
C ALA A 197 4.93 -8.49 12.11
N MET A 198 5.00 -9.62 11.39
CA MET A 198 6.21 -10.44 11.30
C MET A 198 7.28 -9.76 10.44
N ALA A 199 6.89 -9.14 9.33
CA ALA A 199 7.81 -8.44 8.44
C ALA A 199 8.52 -7.27 9.15
N VAL A 200 7.80 -6.51 10.00
CA VAL A 200 8.38 -5.42 10.80
C VAL A 200 9.30 -5.95 11.89
N ALA A 201 8.88 -6.96 12.65
CA ALA A 201 9.74 -7.61 13.63
C ALA A 201 11.02 -8.18 13.00
N TRP A 202 10.94 -8.70 11.78
CA TRP A 202 12.07 -9.18 11.01
C TRP A 202 13.02 -8.06 10.60
N ALA A 203 12.49 -6.98 10.05
CA ALA A 203 13.28 -5.82 9.65
C ALA A 203 14.05 -5.26 10.85
N GLU A 204 13.38 -5.04 11.98
CA GLU A 204 14.01 -4.52 13.20
C GLU A 204 15.06 -5.47 13.78
N ALA A 205 14.76 -6.79 13.82
CA ALA A 205 15.73 -7.78 14.25
C ALA A 205 17.00 -7.77 13.40
N CYS A 206 16.86 -7.56 12.09
CA CYS A 206 17.98 -7.47 11.16
C CYS A 206 18.77 -6.19 11.33
N ASP A 207 18.09 -5.05 11.45
CA ASP A 207 18.73 -3.75 11.59
C ASP A 207 19.47 -3.63 12.94
N LYS A 208 18.92 -4.18 14.03
CA LYS A 208 19.58 -4.28 15.34
C LYS A 208 20.51 -5.48 15.51
N LYS A 209 20.59 -6.36 14.51
CA LYS A 209 21.34 -7.64 14.59
C LYS A 209 20.98 -8.45 15.85
N ASN A 210 19.71 -8.44 16.24
CA ASN A 210 19.19 -9.14 17.42
C ASN A 210 18.01 -10.03 17.05
N ILE A 211 18.30 -11.32 16.86
CA ILE A 211 17.30 -12.32 16.44
C ILE A 211 16.15 -12.50 17.44
N SER A 212 16.39 -12.19 18.72
CA SER A 212 15.40 -12.39 19.79
C SER A 212 14.15 -11.54 19.57
N ILE A 213 14.29 -10.36 18.96
CA ILE A 213 13.17 -9.47 18.60
C ILE A 213 12.19 -10.21 17.70
N TRP A 214 12.70 -10.82 16.62
CA TRP A 214 11.87 -11.58 15.69
C TRP A 214 11.39 -12.91 16.28
N GLN A 215 12.23 -13.63 17.03
CA GLN A 215 11.83 -14.91 17.64
C GLN A 215 10.67 -14.77 18.62
N ASN A 216 10.62 -13.66 19.38
CA ASN A 216 9.50 -13.37 20.28
C ASN A 216 8.17 -13.22 19.52
N ALA A 217 8.21 -12.52 18.38
CA ALA A 217 7.07 -12.41 17.48
C ALA A 217 6.72 -13.76 16.84
N ALA A 218 7.71 -14.49 16.31
CA ALA A 218 7.55 -15.76 15.62
C ALA A 218 6.92 -16.87 16.48
N ARG A 219 7.16 -16.87 17.80
CA ARG A 219 6.56 -17.85 18.72
C ARG A 219 5.07 -17.60 18.99
N THR A 220 4.62 -16.35 18.87
CA THR A 220 3.28 -15.96 19.34
C THR A 220 2.34 -15.67 18.17
N ILE A 221 2.78 -14.87 17.19
CA ILE A 221 1.95 -14.38 16.09
C ILE A 221 1.27 -15.48 15.26
N PRO A 222 1.90 -16.64 14.95
CA PRO A 222 1.26 -17.70 14.18
C PRO A 222 0.05 -18.34 14.87
N SER A 223 0.00 -18.28 16.20
CA SER A 223 -1.13 -18.81 16.99
C SER A 223 -2.32 -17.84 17.06
N LEU A 224 -2.16 -16.61 16.58
CA LEU A 224 -3.16 -15.55 16.67
C LEU A 224 -3.97 -15.43 15.36
N PRO A 225 -5.28 -15.14 15.42
CA PRO A 225 -6.09 -14.93 14.23
C PRO A 225 -5.55 -13.82 13.32
N PRO A 226 -5.62 -13.98 11.99
CA PRO A 226 -5.05 -13.02 11.05
C PRO A 226 -5.68 -11.63 11.19
N CYS A 227 -4.90 -10.60 10.89
CA CYS A 227 -5.39 -9.22 10.87
C CYS A 227 -5.95 -8.95 9.47
N THR A 228 -7.26 -8.73 9.37
CA THR A 228 -7.99 -8.68 8.10
C THR A 228 -8.74 -7.36 7.93
N ALA A 229 -9.09 -7.04 6.68
CA ALA A 229 -9.87 -5.85 6.34
C ALA A 229 -11.33 -5.94 6.81
N GLU A 230 -11.86 -7.16 6.94
CA GLU A 230 -13.21 -7.46 7.41
C GLU A 230 -13.33 -7.43 8.95
N GLY A 231 -12.19 -7.32 9.64
CA GLY A 231 -12.12 -7.32 11.09
C GLY A 231 -12.06 -8.71 11.72
N ILE A 232 -11.76 -8.72 13.02
CA ILE A 232 -11.48 -9.93 13.80
C ILE A 232 -12.46 -9.99 14.98
N LYS A 233 -12.94 -11.19 15.31
CA LYS A 233 -13.86 -11.46 16.42
C LYS A 233 -13.16 -12.24 17.53
N ASN A 234 -13.59 -12.05 18.77
CA ASN A 234 -13.20 -12.85 19.93
C ASN A 234 -11.67 -12.94 20.15
N VAL A 235 -10.96 -11.83 19.91
CA VAL A 235 -9.52 -11.72 20.15
C VAL A 235 -9.20 -10.69 21.23
N THR A 236 -7.97 -10.76 21.73
CA THR A 236 -7.42 -9.76 22.63
C THR A 236 -7.08 -8.48 21.88
N TRP A 237 -7.52 -7.35 22.43
CA TRP A 237 -7.32 -6.01 21.88
C TRP A 237 -6.44 -5.18 22.81
N TYR A 238 -5.75 -4.19 22.25
CA TYR A 238 -4.88 -3.28 22.98
C TYR A 238 -5.18 -1.84 22.58
N THR A 239 -5.20 -0.93 23.55
CA THR A 239 -5.40 0.52 23.34
C THR A 239 -4.35 1.35 24.08
N ILE A 240 -4.19 2.59 23.68
CA ILE A 240 -3.29 3.57 24.32
C ILE A 240 -4.07 4.35 25.37
N GLY A 241 -3.57 4.41 26.60
CA GLY A 241 -4.09 5.29 27.65
C GLY A 241 -5.60 5.16 27.92
N GLY A 242 -6.18 3.99 27.66
CA GLY A 242 -7.61 3.76 27.81
C GLY A 242 -8.49 4.47 26.77
N ASN A 243 -7.97 4.85 25.60
CA ASN A 243 -8.73 5.50 24.54
C ASN A 243 -9.50 4.48 23.68
N PRO A 244 -10.80 4.23 23.92
CA PRO A 244 -11.53 3.17 23.23
C PRO A 244 -11.76 3.47 21.73
N LYS A 245 -11.42 4.67 21.25
CA LYS A 245 -11.51 5.04 19.83
C LYS A 245 -10.28 4.62 19.02
N PHE A 246 -9.28 4.05 19.67
CA PHE A 246 -8.12 3.46 19.03
C PHE A 246 -7.82 2.09 19.63
N ALA A 247 -7.82 1.04 18.81
CA ALA A 247 -7.55 -0.31 19.23
C ALA A 247 -6.80 -1.10 18.17
N ILE A 248 -5.82 -1.89 18.62
CA ILE A 248 -5.01 -2.74 17.77
C ILE A 248 -5.13 -4.20 18.22
N CYS A 249 -5.06 -5.12 17.26
CA CYS A 249 -5.10 -6.55 17.56
C CYS A 249 -3.78 -7.03 18.17
N ALA A 250 -3.81 -8.18 18.84
CA ALA A 250 -2.62 -8.79 19.44
C ALA A 250 -1.45 -9.00 18.46
N ARG A 251 -1.70 -9.29 17.17
CA ARG A 251 -0.64 -9.42 16.17
C ARG A 251 0.11 -8.10 15.96
N CYS A 252 -0.61 -6.99 15.80
CA CYS A 252 -0.03 -5.65 15.67
C CYS A 252 0.65 -5.20 16.96
N TYR A 253 0.08 -5.52 18.13
CA TYR A 253 0.72 -5.23 19.41
C TYR A 253 2.08 -5.94 19.53
N ILE A 254 2.16 -7.23 19.23
CA ILE A 254 3.42 -7.99 19.35
C ILE A 254 4.43 -7.56 18.28
N GLY A 255 4.05 -7.58 17.01
CA GLY A 255 5.01 -7.38 15.91
C GLY A 255 5.34 -5.93 15.59
N LEU A 256 4.53 -4.97 16.03
CA LEU A 256 4.80 -3.54 15.85
C LEU A 256 5.15 -2.91 17.19
N VAL A 257 4.24 -2.93 18.16
CA VAL A 257 4.43 -2.16 19.42
C VAL A 257 5.54 -2.73 20.29
N GLN A 258 5.52 -4.04 20.59
CA GLN A 258 6.53 -4.65 21.44
C GLN A 258 7.90 -4.71 20.77
N THR A 259 7.94 -4.90 19.44
CA THR A 259 9.17 -4.85 18.63
C THR A 259 10.00 -3.59 18.91
N PHE A 260 9.35 -2.44 19.04
CA PHE A 260 10.02 -1.16 19.33
C PHE A 260 10.03 -0.78 20.82
N GLY A 261 9.75 -1.72 21.72
CA GLY A 261 9.80 -1.48 23.17
C GLY A 261 8.67 -0.62 23.73
N MET A 262 7.59 -0.42 22.98
CA MET A 262 6.49 0.51 23.31
C MET A 262 5.34 -0.16 24.08
N GLY A 263 5.53 -1.43 24.49
CA GLY A 263 4.47 -2.24 25.10
C GLY A 263 3.83 -1.64 26.34
N GLY A 264 4.59 -0.88 27.15
CA GLY A 264 4.12 -0.27 28.40
C GLY A 264 3.12 0.88 28.24
N TYR A 265 2.99 1.44 27.03
CA TYR A 265 2.02 2.50 26.75
C TYR A 265 0.63 1.98 26.37
N PHE A 266 0.53 0.66 26.15
CA PHE A 266 -0.70 0.01 25.78
C PHE A 266 -1.27 -0.79 26.94
N GLN A 267 -2.59 -0.80 27.00
CA GLN A 267 -3.36 -1.58 27.95
C GLN A 267 -4.23 -2.56 27.18
N GLN A 268 -4.31 -3.78 27.70
CA GLN A 268 -5.21 -4.78 27.17
C GLN A 268 -6.67 -4.37 27.45
N ILE A 269 -7.51 -4.51 26.44
CA ILE A 269 -8.95 -4.28 26.52
C ILE A 269 -9.71 -5.47 25.93
N ASN A 270 -10.99 -5.57 26.29
CA ASN A 270 -11.91 -6.49 25.64
C ASN A 270 -12.34 -5.92 24.28
N GLY A 271 -12.63 -6.81 23.33
CA GLY A 271 -13.29 -6.41 22.09
C GLY A 271 -14.74 -5.98 22.31
N PRO A 272 -15.46 -5.62 21.22
CA PRO A 272 -16.88 -5.31 21.29
C PRO A 272 -17.69 -6.42 21.96
N THR A 273 -18.56 -6.04 22.91
CA THR A 273 -19.36 -6.99 23.70
C THR A 273 -20.48 -7.66 22.90
N ASP A 274 -20.82 -7.10 21.74
CA ASP A 274 -21.86 -7.59 20.82
C ASP A 274 -21.36 -8.71 19.88
N GLY A 275 -20.07 -9.10 19.98
CA GLY A 275 -19.47 -10.10 19.10
C GLY A 275 -19.25 -9.62 17.66
N SER A 276 -19.40 -8.31 17.41
CA SER A 276 -19.08 -7.71 16.11
C SER A 276 -17.59 -7.85 15.78
N ALA A 277 -17.28 -7.87 14.49
CA ALA A 277 -15.89 -7.86 14.03
C ALA A 277 -15.33 -6.46 14.24
N TYR A 278 -14.15 -6.37 14.85
CA TYR A 278 -13.45 -5.12 15.04
C TYR A 278 -12.23 -5.07 14.12
N ILE A 279 -12.04 -3.96 13.42
CA ILE A 279 -10.91 -3.81 12.49
C ILE A 279 -9.79 -3.10 13.25
N CYS A 280 -8.56 -3.63 13.14
CA CYS A 280 -7.39 -3.04 13.77
C CYS A 280 -7.11 -1.66 13.17
N ASP A 281 -6.90 -0.64 14.00
CA ASP A 281 -6.57 0.72 13.55
C ASP A 281 -5.24 0.82 12.79
N LEU A 282 -4.37 -0.17 12.95
CA LEU A 282 -3.12 -0.30 12.19
C LEU A 282 -3.27 -1.21 10.96
N HIS A 283 -4.45 -1.73 10.65
CA HIS A 283 -4.65 -2.48 9.41
C HIS A 283 -4.56 -1.53 8.20
N PRO A 284 -3.78 -1.85 7.14
CA PRO A 284 -3.58 -0.95 5.99
C PRO A 284 -4.84 -0.51 5.24
N SER A 285 -5.96 -1.24 5.37
CA SER A 285 -7.24 -0.84 4.76
C SER A 285 -7.98 0.27 5.52
N ILE A 286 -7.53 0.65 6.71
CA ILE A 286 -8.13 1.74 7.48
C ILE A 286 -7.57 3.07 6.97
N ASP A 287 -8.44 4.01 6.61
CA ASP A 287 -8.08 5.32 6.05
C ASP A 287 -7.00 6.06 6.87
N ARG A 288 -7.02 5.92 8.21
CA ARG A 288 -6.07 6.57 9.13
C ARG A 288 -4.77 5.81 9.36
N ALA A 289 -4.66 4.55 8.91
CA ALA A 289 -3.52 3.71 9.21
C ALA A 289 -2.20 4.35 8.76
N HIS A 290 -2.19 4.98 7.58
CA HIS A 290 -1.01 5.70 7.08
C HIS A 290 -0.58 6.86 7.98
N SER A 291 -1.52 7.67 8.47
CA SER A 291 -1.24 8.76 9.41
C SER A 291 -0.70 8.23 10.74
N TYR A 292 -1.25 7.12 11.23
CA TYR A 292 -0.73 6.46 12.42
C TYR A 292 0.68 5.91 12.19
N TYR A 293 0.94 5.20 11.09
CA TYR A 293 2.28 4.70 10.79
C TYR A 293 3.32 5.81 10.67
N ALA A 294 2.99 6.93 10.04
CA ALA A 294 3.90 8.07 9.93
C ALA A 294 4.28 8.63 11.31
N LYS A 295 3.30 8.82 12.21
CA LYS A 295 3.55 9.31 13.57
C LYS A 295 4.20 8.27 14.49
N PHE A 296 3.94 6.99 14.23
CA PHE A 296 4.60 5.89 14.92
C PHE A 296 6.08 5.82 14.53
N ASP A 297 6.40 5.95 13.24
CA ASP A 297 7.78 6.02 12.74
C ASP A 297 8.53 7.24 13.28
N GLU A 298 7.89 8.42 13.32
CA GLU A 298 8.45 9.63 13.96
C GLU A 298 8.77 9.39 15.44
N ALA A 299 7.85 8.76 16.18
CA ALA A 299 8.04 8.41 17.58
C ALA A 299 9.20 7.41 17.80
N ILE A 300 9.36 6.43 16.90
CA ILE A 300 10.49 5.50 16.93
C ILE A 300 11.80 6.26 16.66
N ALA A 301 11.85 7.06 15.59
CA ALA A 301 13.05 7.77 15.17
C ALA A 301 13.56 8.75 16.25
N LEU A 302 12.64 9.44 16.92
CA LEU A 302 12.94 10.39 17.99
C LEU A 302 13.02 9.75 19.39
N GLN A 303 12.72 8.46 19.51
CA GLN A 303 12.63 7.74 20.79
C GLN A 303 11.68 8.42 21.81
N ASP A 304 10.64 9.08 21.32
CA ASP A 304 9.62 9.75 22.13
C ASP A 304 8.22 9.28 21.72
N PHE A 305 7.69 8.34 22.51
CA PHE A 305 6.36 7.78 22.25
C PHE A 305 5.21 8.74 22.61
N SER A 306 5.50 9.83 23.32
CA SER A 306 4.49 10.87 23.57
C SER A 306 3.98 11.46 22.24
N ILE A 307 4.83 11.50 21.20
CA ILE A 307 4.47 11.96 19.85
C ILE A 307 3.29 11.17 19.30
N PHE A 308 3.38 9.84 19.31
CA PHE A 308 2.33 8.97 18.78
C PHE A 308 1.11 8.93 19.68
N THR A 309 1.30 8.79 20.99
CA THR A 309 0.17 8.70 21.94
C THR A 309 -0.66 9.98 21.98
N ASN A 310 -0.03 11.14 22.00
CA ASN A 310 -0.72 12.44 21.93
C ASN A 310 -1.43 12.63 20.59
N PHE A 311 -0.81 12.20 19.48
CA PHE A 311 -1.44 12.26 18.17
C PHE A 311 -2.69 11.37 18.10
N VAL A 312 -2.61 10.11 18.56
CA VAL A 312 -3.75 9.19 18.62
C VAL A 312 -4.87 9.74 19.51
N ALA A 313 -4.54 10.30 20.67
CA ALA A 313 -5.50 10.88 21.60
C ALA A 313 -6.31 12.04 20.97
N ARG A 314 -5.68 12.84 20.10
CA ARG A 314 -6.35 13.93 19.39
C ARG A 314 -7.10 13.47 18.15
N LEU A 315 -6.53 12.57 17.34
CA LEU A 315 -7.08 12.20 16.04
C LEU A 315 -8.21 11.16 16.13
N SER A 316 -8.03 10.12 16.95
CA SER A 316 -8.97 8.99 16.99
C SER A 316 -10.41 9.35 17.35
N PRO A 317 -10.71 10.33 18.23
CA PRO A 317 -12.09 10.72 18.54
C PRO A 317 -12.77 11.50 17.42
N LEU A 318 -11.99 12.07 16.49
CA LEU A 318 -12.53 12.92 15.44
C LEU A 318 -13.26 12.09 14.39
N PRO A 319 -14.24 12.67 13.68
CA PRO A 319 -14.86 12.03 12.54
C PRO A 319 -13.89 11.95 11.34
N VAL A 320 -13.98 10.88 10.54
CA VAL A 320 -13.16 10.71 9.32
C VAL A 320 -13.38 11.88 8.37
N CYS A 321 -12.35 12.24 7.61
CA CYS A 321 -12.42 13.30 6.62
C CYS A 321 -13.50 12.98 5.58
N PRO A 322 -14.44 13.91 5.30
CA PRO A 322 -15.48 13.69 4.29
C PRO A 322 -14.95 13.79 2.85
N LYS A 323 -13.68 14.15 2.67
CA LYS A 323 -13.03 14.36 1.37
C LYS A 323 -13.81 15.39 0.55
N ASP A 324 -14.34 14.99 -0.59
CA ASP A 324 -15.14 15.74 -1.55
C ASP A 324 -16.66 15.63 -1.31
N ALA A 325 -17.10 14.88 -0.30
CA ALA A 325 -18.51 14.82 0.06
C ALA A 325 -18.95 16.10 0.80
N LEU A 326 -20.09 16.66 0.37
CA LEU A 326 -20.73 17.80 1.02
C LEU A 326 -21.34 17.37 2.35
N ILE A 327 -20.91 18.00 3.44
CA ILE A 327 -21.43 17.74 4.79
C ILE A 327 -21.87 19.05 5.42
N VAL A 328 -23.04 19.02 6.08
CA VAL A 328 -23.62 20.11 6.87
C VAL A 328 -23.33 19.95 8.36
N ASN A 329 -23.46 21.04 9.13
CA ASN A 329 -23.45 21.04 10.59
C ASN A 329 -22.19 20.42 11.23
N ARG A 330 -21.05 20.53 10.55
CA ARG A 330 -19.76 19.97 11.00
C ARG A 330 -18.81 21.07 11.47
N SER A 331 -17.89 20.71 12.36
CA SER A 331 -16.79 21.55 12.79
C SER A 331 -15.65 21.55 11.78
N TRP A 332 -15.11 22.74 11.51
CA TRP A 332 -14.05 22.98 10.54
C TRP A 332 -13.03 23.98 11.08
N TYR A 333 -11.81 23.88 10.57
CA TYR A 333 -10.78 24.91 10.67
C TYR A 333 -10.84 25.77 9.41
N CYS A 334 -11.35 26.99 9.56
CA CYS A 334 -11.65 27.89 8.47
C CYS A 334 -10.60 28.99 8.34
N GLY A 335 -10.10 29.19 7.12
CA GLY A 335 -9.34 30.37 6.71
C GLY A 335 -10.24 31.39 6.01
N GLU A 336 -9.63 32.28 5.23
CA GLU A 336 -10.35 33.20 4.33
C GLU A 336 -11.12 32.42 3.25
N GLU A 337 -10.43 31.51 2.55
CA GLU A 337 -10.99 30.66 1.50
C GLU A 337 -11.04 29.17 1.90
N ALA A 338 -10.28 28.78 2.93
CA ALA A 338 -10.00 27.39 3.24
C ALA A 338 -11.05 26.78 4.19
N THR A 339 -11.47 25.55 3.91
CA THR A 339 -12.31 24.75 4.82
C THR A 339 -11.63 23.40 5.10
N ILE A 340 -11.01 23.26 6.27
CA ILE A 340 -10.21 22.08 6.64
C ILE A 340 -10.93 21.30 7.74
N CYS A 341 -11.23 20.02 7.53
CA CYS A 341 -11.89 19.23 8.58
C CYS A 341 -10.94 18.98 9.77
N GLU A 342 -11.49 18.70 10.95
CA GLU A 342 -10.70 18.46 12.17
C GLU A 342 -9.64 17.37 11.98
N SER A 343 -9.99 16.26 11.31
CA SER A 343 -9.03 15.18 11.01
C SER A 343 -7.85 15.66 10.18
N CYS A 344 -8.11 16.36 9.06
CA CYS A 344 -7.00 16.85 8.23
C CYS A 344 -6.18 17.91 8.95
N TYR A 345 -6.81 18.73 9.79
CA TYR A 345 -6.09 19.71 10.60
C TYR A 345 -5.06 19.04 11.51
N GLU A 346 -5.47 18.00 12.26
CA GLU A 346 -4.54 17.20 13.09
C GLU A 346 -3.42 16.55 12.28
N GLU A 347 -3.75 16.00 11.12
CA GLU A 347 -2.81 15.20 10.33
C GLU A 347 -1.73 16.05 9.63
N ALA A 348 -2.07 17.26 9.17
CA ALA A 348 -1.22 17.98 8.23
C ALA A 348 -1.06 19.49 8.49
N PHE A 349 -1.92 20.11 9.30
CA PHE A 349 -1.94 21.58 9.43
C PHE A 349 -1.54 22.07 10.81
N ARG A 350 -1.90 21.37 11.90
CA ARG A 350 -1.75 21.83 13.29
C ARG A 350 -0.36 22.40 13.60
N ASP A 351 0.68 21.66 13.25
CA ASP A 351 2.06 21.99 13.63
C ASP A 351 2.78 22.84 12.56
N THR A 352 2.04 23.53 11.69
CA THR A 352 2.60 24.35 10.61
C THR A 352 2.56 25.85 10.93
N LYS A 353 3.45 26.63 10.29
CA LYS A 353 3.60 28.07 10.55
C LYS A 353 2.32 28.89 10.33
N LEU A 354 1.50 28.51 9.35
CA LEU A 354 0.25 29.21 9.02
C LEU A 354 -0.98 28.62 9.72
N ALA A 355 -0.83 27.57 10.55
CA ALA A 355 -1.93 26.98 11.30
C ALA A 355 -2.73 27.99 12.15
N PRO A 356 -2.10 29.01 12.79
CA PRO A 356 -2.82 30.03 13.56
C PRO A 356 -3.79 30.89 12.72
N LEU A 357 -3.65 30.90 11.39
CA LEU A 357 -4.58 31.61 10.50
C LEU A 357 -5.91 30.87 10.32
N LEU A 358 -5.97 29.59 10.70
CA LEU A 358 -7.18 28.78 10.63
C LEU A 358 -7.94 28.87 11.96
N THR A 359 -9.19 29.32 11.90
CA THR A 359 -10.06 29.44 13.08
C THR A 359 -11.01 28.24 13.15
N HIS A 360 -11.07 27.58 14.30
CA HIS A 360 -12.07 26.53 14.54
C HIS A 360 -13.48 27.13 14.61
N ARG A 361 -14.40 26.68 13.74
CA ARG A 361 -15.79 27.13 13.66
C ARG A 361 -16.71 25.99 13.25
N GLN A 362 -17.92 25.96 13.79
CA GLN A 362 -18.98 25.10 13.27
C GLN A 362 -19.67 25.81 12.10
N ARG A 363 -19.82 25.11 10.98
CA ARG A 363 -20.48 25.64 9.78
C ARG A 363 -21.83 24.95 9.56
N PRO A 364 -22.92 25.71 9.41
CA PRO A 364 -24.23 25.14 9.11
C PRO A 364 -24.37 24.76 7.63
N ASP A 365 -23.59 25.38 6.75
CA ASP A 365 -23.64 25.20 5.32
C ASP A 365 -22.87 23.98 4.81
N GLU A 366 -23.19 23.55 3.59
CA GLU A 366 -22.55 22.41 2.94
C GLU A 366 -21.09 22.74 2.59
N CYS A 367 -20.18 21.97 3.18
CA CYS A 367 -18.74 22.14 2.97
C CYS A 367 -18.08 20.82 2.59
N ILE A 368 -17.02 20.94 1.78
CA ILE A 368 -16.05 19.86 1.52
C ILE A 368 -14.76 20.14 2.29
N CYS A 369 -13.88 19.14 2.39
CA CYS A 369 -12.56 19.35 2.96
C CYS A 369 -11.55 19.76 1.88
N ASP A 370 -10.84 20.87 2.07
CA ASP A 370 -9.79 21.28 1.15
C ASP A 370 -8.42 20.65 1.48
N GLY A 371 -8.27 20.09 2.68
CA GLY A 371 -6.99 19.58 3.20
C GLY A 371 -6.72 18.09 2.98
N TYR A 372 -7.60 17.34 2.32
CA TYR A 372 -7.45 15.89 2.23
C TYR A 372 -6.42 15.44 1.18
N SER A 373 -6.17 16.27 0.18
CA SER A 373 -5.44 15.88 -1.02
C SER A 373 -3.94 16.14 -0.89
N ALA A 374 -3.11 15.31 -1.52
CA ALA A 374 -1.65 15.42 -1.46
C ALA A 374 -1.17 16.72 -2.11
N ARG A 375 -1.78 17.13 -3.24
CA ARG A 375 -1.48 18.40 -3.90
C ARG A 375 -1.75 19.59 -2.98
N MET A 376 -2.93 19.63 -2.35
CA MET A 376 -3.30 20.75 -1.47
C MET A 376 -2.42 20.83 -0.24
N ARG A 377 -2.08 19.69 0.38
CA ARG A 377 -1.08 19.64 1.47
C ARG A 377 0.30 20.13 1.00
N GLY A 378 0.72 19.78 -0.22
CA GLY A 378 1.95 20.28 -0.82
C GLY A 378 1.96 21.80 -1.05
N LEU A 379 0.85 22.36 -1.52
CA LEU A 379 0.68 23.80 -1.71
C LEU A 379 0.64 24.56 -0.38
N TRP A 380 -0.02 24.00 0.64
CA TRP A 380 0.00 24.53 1.99
C TRP A 380 1.43 24.58 2.55
N ASN A 381 2.21 23.51 2.38
CA ASN A 381 3.60 23.46 2.83
C ASN A 381 4.47 24.50 2.12
N LYS A 382 4.27 24.72 0.82
CA LYS A 382 4.94 25.81 0.08
C LYS A 382 4.54 27.19 0.61
N ALA A 383 3.25 27.41 0.87
CA ALA A 383 2.76 28.65 1.46
C ALA A 383 3.37 28.89 2.86
N CYS A 384 3.48 27.85 3.69
CA CYS A 384 4.15 27.92 5.00
C CYS A 384 5.63 28.28 4.89
N ALA A 385 6.36 27.65 3.96
CA ALA A 385 7.78 27.93 3.74
C ALA A 385 8.02 29.38 3.29
N GLN A 386 7.13 29.94 2.47
CA GLN A 386 7.21 31.31 1.98
C GLN A 386 6.50 32.34 2.89
N ASN A 387 5.85 31.87 3.96
CA ASN A 387 4.99 32.68 4.82
C ASN A 387 3.93 33.50 4.04
N ASN A 388 3.37 32.92 2.98
CA ASN A 388 2.45 33.58 2.08
C ASN A 388 1.20 32.72 1.83
N ILE A 389 0.13 33.01 2.57
CA ILE A 389 -1.15 32.29 2.47
C ILE A 389 -1.85 32.48 1.12
N GLN A 390 -1.54 33.56 0.38
CA GLN A 390 -2.25 33.90 -0.86
C GLN A 390 -2.04 32.83 -1.94
N LEU A 391 -0.87 32.18 -1.96
CA LEU A 391 -0.60 31.05 -2.86
C LEU A 391 -1.57 29.89 -2.66
N PHE A 392 -1.95 29.62 -1.40
CA PHE A 392 -2.90 28.58 -1.07
C PHE A 392 -4.33 29.02 -1.42
N ASN A 393 -4.71 30.25 -1.08
CA ASN A 393 -6.03 30.82 -1.39
C ASN A 393 -6.35 30.84 -2.90
N VAL A 394 -5.38 31.19 -3.74
CA VAL A 394 -5.56 31.14 -5.21
C VAL A 394 -5.83 29.71 -5.68
N ALA A 395 -5.06 28.74 -5.20
CA ALA A 395 -5.25 27.34 -5.57
C ALA A 395 -6.58 26.77 -5.07
N LEU A 396 -7.08 27.23 -3.92
CA LEU A 396 -8.40 26.86 -3.40
C LEU A 396 -9.52 27.35 -4.31
N ARG A 397 -9.45 28.60 -4.78
CA ARG A 397 -10.43 29.16 -5.72
C ARG A 397 -10.46 28.38 -7.03
N GLU A 398 -9.28 28.08 -7.58
CA GLU A 398 -9.18 27.23 -8.78
C GLU A 398 -9.78 25.84 -8.54
N ARG A 399 -9.44 25.21 -7.42
CA ARG A 399 -9.96 23.89 -7.04
C ARG A 399 -11.49 23.89 -6.91
N MET A 400 -12.08 24.92 -6.28
CA MET A 400 -13.53 25.04 -6.13
C MET A 400 -14.23 25.21 -7.47
N GLN A 401 -13.67 25.99 -8.39
CA GLN A 401 -14.22 26.12 -9.75
C GLN A 401 -14.23 24.77 -10.48
N VAL A 402 -13.14 24.01 -10.40
CA VAL A 402 -13.05 22.68 -11.01
C VAL A 402 -14.00 21.69 -10.33
N TYR A 403 -14.12 21.74 -9.01
CA TYR A 403 -15.08 20.92 -8.25
C TYR A 403 -16.50 21.13 -8.77
N GLN A 404 -16.96 22.40 -8.84
CA GLN A 404 -18.30 22.74 -9.31
C GLN A 404 -18.57 22.26 -10.75
N ALA A 405 -17.55 22.28 -11.60
CA ALA A 405 -17.64 21.82 -12.99
C ALA A 405 -17.61 20.29 -13.15
N THR A 406 -17.15 19.52 -12.14
CA THR A 406 -16.86 18.09 -12.29
C THR A 406 -17.62 17.21 -11.30
N VAL A 407 -17.38 17.34 -10.00
CA VAL A 407 -17.83 16.39 -8.97
C VAL A 407 -19.36 16.26 -8.91
N PRO A 408 -20.17 17.34 -8.93
CA PRO A 408 -21.63 17.22 -8.95
C PRO A 408 -22.14 16.42 -10.14
N ARG A 409 -21.54 16.58 -11.33
CA ARG A 409 -21.92 15.83 -12.53
C ARG A 409 -21.54 14.35 -12.42
N MET A 410 -20.37 14.05 -11.86
CA MET A 410 -19.98 12.66 -11.57
C MET A 410 -20.96 11.98 -10.60
N HIS A 411 -21.35 12.67 -9.53
CA HIS A 411 -22.35 12.16 -8.59
C HIS A 411 -23.71 11.94 -9.27
N GLN A 412 -24.17 12.86 -10.12
CA GLN A 412 -25.41 12.68 -10.88
C GLN A 412 -25.38 11.43 -11.77
N ILE A 413 -24.28 11.21 -12.51
CA ILE A 413 -24.12 10.02 -13.36
C ILE A 413 -24.20 8.74 -12.50
N LEU A 414 -23.52 8.74 -11.36
CA LEU A 414 -23.50 7.60 -10.44
C LEU A 414 -24.87 7.32 -9.80
N GLU A 415 -25.61 8.36 -9.39
CA GLU A 415 -26.96 8.21 -8.86
C GLU A 415 -27.96 7.72 -9.91
N ILE A 416 -27.88 8.21 -11.15
CA ILE A 416 -28.69 7.70 -12.26
C ILE A 416 -28.37 6.23 -12.53
N ALA A 417 -27.09 5.84 -12.53
CA ALA A 417 -26.68 4.45 -12.70
C ALA A 417 -27.22 3.55 -11.57
N LYS A 418 -27.16 4.01 -10.31
CA LYS A 418 -27.76 3.31 -9.16
C LYS A 418 -29.27 3.13 -9.33
N MET A 419 -30.00 4.17 -9.74
CA MET A 419 -31.45 4.08 -9.98
C MET A 419 -31.78 3.08 -11.08
N ARG A 420 -31.01 3.07 -12.18
CA ARG A 420 -31.16 2.08 -13.27
C ARG A 420 -30.91 0.66 -12.75
N MET A 421 -29.89 0.48 -11.91
CA MET A 421 -29.57 -0.81 -11.29
C MET A 421 -30.70 -1.30 -10.36
N GLN A 422 -31.22 -0.42 -9.50
CA GLN A 422 -32.34 -0.75 -8.62
C GLN A 422 -33.61 -1.11 -9.39
N THR A 423 -33.89 -0.36 -10.48
CA THR A 423 -35.02 -0.64 -11.37
C THR A 423 -34.85 -2.02 -12.04
N GLN A 424 -33.64 -2.33 -12.54
CA GLN A 424 -33.33 -3.63 -13.12
C GLN A 424 -33.52 -4.77 -12.10
N GLN A 425 -33.02 -4.60 -10.87
CA GLN A 425 -33.21 -5.58 -9.79
C GLN A 425 -34.69 -5.78 -9.44
N THR A 426 -35.46 -4.69 -9.39
CA THR A 426 -36.91 -4.74 -9.12
C THR A 426 -37.64 -5.52 -10.21
N LEU A 427 -37.30 -5.29 -11.48
CA LEU A 427 -37.86 -6.04 -12.61
C LEU A 427 -37.51 -7.54 -12.54
N PHE A 428 -36.27 -7.89 -12.16
CA PHE A 428 -35.90 -9.30 -11.94
C PHE A 428 -36.70 -9.94 -10.81
N MET A 429 -36.84 -9.26 -9.66
CA MET A 429 -37.61 -9.79 -8.53
C MET A 429 -39.10 -9.94 -8.88
N SER A 430 -39.69 -8.96 -9.54
CA SER A 430 -41.08 -9.02 -10.01
C SER A 430 -41.28 -10.15 -11.02
N SER A 431 -40.34 -10.34 -11.95
CA SER A 431 -40.36 -11.46 -12.89
C SER A 431 -40.39 -12.81 -12.17
N ILE A 432 -39.49 -13.03 -11.19
CA ILE A 432 -39.44 -14.27 -10.41
C ILE A 432 -40.77 -14.52 -9.69
N MET A 433 -41.36 -13.50 -9.06
CA MET A 433 -42.66 -13.62 -8.38
C MET A 433 -43.78 -14.00 -9.36
N LEU A 434 -43.86 -13.35 -10.51
CA LEU A 434 -44.89 -13.59 -11.51
C LEU A 434 -44.73 -14.96 -12.20
N THR A 435 -43.50 -15.42 -12.46
CA THR A 435 -43.23 -16.78 -12.94
C THR A 435 -43.62 -17.82 -11.89
N GLY A 436 -43.36 -17.56 -10.60
CA GLY A 436 -43.83 -18.41 -9.50
C GLY A 436 -45.36 -18.52 -9.46
N ALA A 437 -46.06 -17.38 -9.58
CA ALA A 437 -47.51 -17.34 -9.65
C ALA A 437 -48.07 -18.08 -10.87
N ASN A 438 -47.42 -17.95 -12.04
CA ASN A 438 -47.76 -18.72 -13.24
C ASN A 438 -47.68 -20.22 -13.00
N ASN A 439 -46.59 -20.72 -12.39
CA ASN A 439 -46.41 -22.15 -12.16
C ASN A 439 -47.44 -22.73 -11.18
N ILE A 440 -47.84 -21.95 -10.17
CA ILE A 440 -48.89 -22.35 -9.22
C ILE A 440 -50.25 -22.39 -9.92
N ALA A 441 -50.60 -21.33 -10.64
CA ALA A 441 -51.88 -21.20 -11.31
C ALA A 441 -52.02 -22.21 -12.46
N SER A 442 -50.97 -22.44 -13.25
CA SER A 442 -50.98 -23.41 -14.35
C SER A 442 -51.15 -24.84 -13.84
N ALA A 443 -50.49 -25.21 -12.74
CA ALA A 443 -50.62 -26.52 -12.10
C ALA A 443 -52.00 -26.74 -11.43
N SER A 444 -52.69 -25.66 -11.04
CA SER A 444 -53.98 -25.73 -10.35
C SER A 444 -55.21 -25.89 -11.26
N SER A 445 -55.05 -25.68 -12.57
CA SER A 445 -56.15 -25.75 -13.55
C SER A 445 -55.91 -26.85 -14.57
N ASN A 446 -56.93 -27.67 -14.82
CA ASN A 446 -56.90 -28.77 -15.79
C ASN A 446 -57.20 -28.33 -17.23
N TYR A 447 -57.51 -27.05 -17.47
CA TYR A 447 -57.86 -26.52 -18.79
C TYR A 447 -57.55 -25.03 -18.91
N HIS A 448 -56.74 -24.65 -19.91
CA HIS A 448 -56.38 -23.26 -20.22
C HIS A 448 -56.82 -22.93 -21.65
N PRO A 449 -58.01 -22.33 -21.86
CA PRO A 449 -58.55 -22.07 -23.20
C PRO A 449 -57.83 -20.97 -23.98
N TYR A 450 -57.00 -20.16 -23.31
CA TYR A 450 -56.29 -19.03 -23.90
C TYR A 450 -54.84 -19.04 -23.46
N GLN A 451 -53.93 -18.74 -24.39
CA GLN A 451 -52.53 -18.47 -24.09
C GLN A 451 -52.26 -16.97 -24.14
N TYR A 452 -51.41 -16.50 -23.24
CA TYR A 452 -51.03 -15.09 -23.10
C TYR A 452 -49.58 -14.92 -23.56
N GLY A 453 -49.31 -13.93 -24.41
CA GLY A 453 -47.95 -13.66 -24.88
C GLY A 453 -47.87 -13.11 -26.30
N SER A 454 -46.69 -13.27 -26.90
CA SER A 454 -46.41 -12.88 -28.29
C SER A 454 -45.27 -13.73 -28.86
N ALA A 455 -45.05 -13.68 -30.17
CA ALA A 455 -43.96 -14.39 -30.83
C ALA A 455 -42.56 -14.03 -30.29
N GLN A 456 -42.36 -12.84 -29.73
CA GLN A 456 -41.09 -12.40 -29.13
C GLN A 456 -40.92 -12.80 -27.66
N LEU A 457 -42.03 -12.97 -26.93
CA LEU A 457 -42.05 -13.27 -25.49
C LEU A 457 -42.21 -14.77 -25.19
N GLY A 458 -42.76 -15.53 -26.13
CA GLY A 458 -43.31 -16.86 -25.88
C GLY A 458 -44.78 -16.80 -25.46
N TRP A 459 -45.43 -17.97 -25.40
CA TRP A 459 -46.82 -18.13 -25.00
C TRP A 459 -46.90 -18.81 -23.63
N TYR A 460 -47.75 -18.29 -22.74
CA TYR A 460 -47.87 -18.71 -21.34
C TYR A 460 -49.33 -19.00 -20.98
N ASP A 461 -49.57 -19.91 -20.04
CA ASP A 461 -50.91 -20.30 -19.61
C ASP A 461 -51.62 -19.21 -18.80
N THR A 462 -50.88 -18.26 -18.23
CA THR A 462 -51.44 -17.15 -17.46
C THR A 462 -50.88 -15.79 -17.90
N SER A 463 -51.67 -14.74 -17.68
CA SER A 463 -51.22 -13.35 -17.88
C SER A 463 -50.03 -12.98 -16.99
N ALA A 464 -49.95 -13.56 -15.78
CA ALA A 464 -48.80 -13.41 -14.89
C ALA A 464 -47.52 -13.98 -15.52
N GLY A 465 -47.58 -15.15 -16.17
CA GLY A 465 -46.44 -15.74 -16.87
C GLY A 465 -45.93 -14.85 -18.00
N ALA A 466 -46.83 -14.33 -18.83
CA ALA A 466 -46.49 -13.42 -19.92
C ALA A 466 -45.89 -12.09 -19.40
N GLN A 467 -46.45 -11.53 -18.32
CA GLN A 467 -45.93 -10.31 -17.69
C GLN A 467 -44.56 -10.52 -17.02
N GLY A 468 -44.35 -11.65 -16.37
CA GLY A 468 -43.07 -12.02 -15.76
C GLY A 468 -41.96 -12.17 -16.80
N ALA A 469 -42.25 -12.78 -17.95
CA ALA A 469 -41.33 -12.88 -19.07
C ALA A 469 -41.00 -11.52 -19.70
N ALA A 470 -42.01 -10.65 -19.85
CA ALA A 470 -41.81 -9.29 -20.36
C ALA A 470 -40.90 -8.45 -19.46
N GLN A 471 -41.10 -8.52 -18.14
CA GLN A 471 -40.25 -7.82 -17.16
C GLN A 471 -38.82 -8.38 -17.14
N PHE A 472 -38.64 -9.69 -17.34
CA PHE A 472 -37.31 -10.30 -17.46
C PHE A 472 -36.55 -9.79 -18.69
N GLN A 473 -37.20 -9.77 -19.85
CA GLN A 473 -36.60 -9.23 -21.08
C GLN A 473 -36.31 -7.73 -20.96
N GLN A 474 -37.20 -6.97 -20.31
CA GLN A 474 -36.96 -5.57 -20.00
C GLN A 474 -35.73 -5.40 -19.09
N ALA A 475 -35.59 -6.20 -18.03
CA ALA A 475 -34.41 -6.17 -17.16
C ALA A 475 -33.11 -6.49 -17.90
N LEU A 476 -33.11 -7.50 -18.77
CA LEU A 476 -31.93 -7.88 -19.57
C LEU A 476 -31.52 -6.83 -20.61
N SER A 477 -32.50 -6.07 -21.13
CA SER A 477 -32.27 -5.02 -22.12
C SER A 477 -31.90 -3.67 -21.50
N MET A 478 -32.04 -3.51 -20.17
CA MET A 478 -31.64 -2.28 -19.49
C MET A 478 -30.13 -2.13 -19.45
N ASN A 479 -29.63 -1.04 -20.04
CA ASN A 479 -28.24 -0.63 -19.88
C ASN A 479 -28.08 0.20 -18.61
N VAL A 480 -27.54 -0.42 -17.56
CA VAL A 480 -27.34 0.21 -16.25
C VAL A 480 -26.28 1.31 -16.29
N ALA A 481 -25.25 1.14 -17.13
CA ALA A 481 -24.13 2.06 -17.24
C ALA A 481 -23.77 2.29 -18.72
N PRO A 482 -24.46 3.21 -19.41
CA PRO A 482 -24.16 3.55 -20.80
C PRO A 482 -22.70 3.96 -20.99
N THR A 483 -22.10 3.50 -22.09
CA THR A 483 -20.69 3.78 -22.42
C THR A 483 -20.40 5.29 -22.45
N GLY A 484 -21.35 6.11 -22.90
CA GLY A 484 -21.24 7.57 -22.89
C GLY A 484 -21.12 8.16 -21.48
N ASP A 485 -22.02 7.75 -20.58
CA ASP A 485 -22.01 8.18 -19.16
C ASP A 485 -20.69 7.77 -18.48
N MET A 486 -20.20 6.56 -18.75
CA MET A 486 -18.93 6.06 -18.21
C MET A 486 -17.71 6.80 -18.77
N ALA A 487 -17.71 7.13 -20.06
CA ALA A 487 -16.66 7.92 -20.69
C ALA A 487 -16.62 9.35 -20.13
N GLU A 488 -17.79 9.98 -19.99
CA GLU A 488 -17.93 11.31 -19.36
C GLU A 488 -17.43 11.27 -17.91
N MET A 489 -17.88 10.31 -17.11
CA MET A 489 -17.42 10.14 -15.73
C MET A 489 -15.90 9.97 -15.65
N SER A 490 -15.31 9.16 -16.53
CA SER A 490 -13.86 8.98 -16.58
C SER A 490 -13.11 10.26 -16.95
N GLN A 491 -13.65 11.06 -17.87
CA GLN A 491 -13.05 12.34 -18.26
C GLN A 491 -13.10 13.35 -17.11
N LEU A 492 -14.27 13.50 -16.47
CA LEU A 492 -14.44 14.39 -15.32
C LEU A 492 -13.56 13.98 -14.13
N ALA A 493 -13.46 12.68 -13.86
CA ALA A 493 -12.59 12.14 -12.82
C ALA A 493 -11.11 12.44 -13.11
N ALA A 494 -10.69 12.34 -14.38
CA ALA A 494 -9.33 12.68 -14.77
C ALA A 494 -9.01 14.18 -14.58
N ILE A 495 -9.99 15.06 -14.83
CA ILE A 495 -9.85 16.50 -14.57
C ILE A 495 -9.73 16.75 -13.07
N TRP A 496 -10.66 16.21 -12.26
CA TRP A 496 -10.65 16.41 -10.80
C TRP A 496 -9.36 15.90 -10.15
N LYS A 497 -8.88 14.73 -10.58
CA LYS A 497 -7.65 14.11 -10.08
C LYS A 497 -6.40 14.97 -10.27
N GLN A 498 -6.38 15.91 -11.21
CA GLN A 498 -5.27 16.86 -11.35
C GLN A 498 -5.21 17.88 -10.21
N TYR A 499 -6.34 18.09 -9.53
CA TYR A 499 -6.49 19.06 -8.45
C TYR A 499 -6.48 18.41 -7.06
N GLU A 500 -6.53 17.07 -6.97
CA GLU A 500 -6.22 16.26 -5.78
C GLU A 500 -4.70 16.05 -5.60
#